data_AF-A0A372LGH7-F1
#
_entry.id   AF-A0A372LGH7-F1
#
_cell.length_a   1.000
_cell.length_b   1.000
_cell.length_c   1.000
_cell.angle_alpha   90.00
_cell.angle_beta   90.00
_cell.angle_gamma   90.00
#
_symmetry.space_group_name_H-M   'P 1'
#
loop_
_entity.id
_entity.type
_entity.pdbx_description
1 polymer ?
#
loop_
_entity_poly.entity_id
_entity_poly.type
_entity_poly.pdbx_seq_one_letter_code
_entity_poly.pdbx_strand_id
1 'polypeptide(L)'
;MKVKSTFKNYAFMFDFFVESVTSIENETKRAFVATKAYTLDKQLLWEGQVRVDMNEFGIFPFPEDINSIEGTTTMKKMLLVELRRYIKPQKPFL
;
A
#
# COMPACT_ATOMS: atom_id res chain seq x y z
N MET A 1 2.76 5.52 -8.25
CA MET A 1 3.00 4.42 -9.21
C MET A 1 1.68 3.73 -9.42
N LYS A 2 1.15 3.79 -10.64
CA LYS A 2 -0.07 3.09 -11.00
C LYS A 2 0.23 1.65 -11.39
N VAL A 3 -0.42 0.70 -10.73
CA VAL A 3 -0.28 -0.73 -11.00
C VAL A 3 -1.64 -1.37 -11.17
N LYS A 4 -1.80 -2.15 -12.24
CA LYS A 4 -2.96 -3.00 -12.46
C LYS A 4 -2.69 -4.34 -11.78
N SER A 5 -3.61 -4.79 -10.93
CA SER A 5 -3.55 -6.09 -10.29
C SER A 5 -4.81 -6.88 -10.63
N THR A 6 -4.63 -8.16 -10.96
CA THR A 6 -5.70 -9.07 -11.36
C THR A 6 -5.59 -10.35 -10.57
N PHE A 7 -6.69 -10.80 -9.96
CA PHE A 7 -6.77 -12.06 -9.23
C PHE A 7 -8.14 -12.71 -9.42
N LYS A 8 -8.17 -13.90 -10.04
CA LYS A 8 -9.41 -14.56 -10.47
C LYS A 8 -10.27 -13.60 -11.31
N ASN A 9 -11.52 -13.38 -10.90
CA ASN A 9 -12.48 -12.48 -11.57
C ASN A 9 -12.40 -11.02 -11.05
N TYR A 10 -11.41 -10.70 -10.19
CA TYR A 10 -11.22 -9.36 -9.65
C TYR A 10 -10.08 -8.64 -10.35
N ALA A 11 -10.31 -7.39 -10.69
CA ALA A 11 -9.29 -6.53 -11.27
C ALA A 11 -9.40 -5.12 -10.70
N PHE A 12 -8.29 -4.61 -10.19
CA PHE A 12 -8.18 -3.30 -9.58
C PHE A 12 -6.94 -2.58 -10.11
N MET A 13 -6.97 -1.25 -10.10
CA MET A 13 -5.77 -0.44 -10.26
C MET A 13 -5.47 0.25 -8.93
N PHE A 14 -4.20 0.24 -8.54
CA PHE A 14 -3.72 0.93 -7.36
C PHE A 14 -2.74 2.02 -7.75
N ASP A 15 -2.81 3.18 -7.11
CA ASP A 15 -1.78 4.21 -7.19
C ASP A 15 -1.16 4.40 -5.82
N PHE A 16 0.17 4.30 -5.74
CA PHE A 16 0.93 4.48 -4.51
C PHE A 16 1.92 5.62 -4.63
N PHE A 17 2.02 6.44 -3.59
CA PHE A 17 3.02 7.51 -3.51
C PHE A 17 3.49 7.66 -2.07
N VAL A 18 4.79 7.53 -1.83
CA VAL A 18 5.38 7.82 -0.51
C VAL A 18 5.40 9.33 -0.31
N GLU A 19 4.60 9.84 0.61
CA GLU A 19 4.52 11.28 0.91
C GLU A 19 5.63 11.72 1.85
N SER A 20 5.90 10.91 2.87
CA SER A 20 6.95 11.18 3.84
C SER A 20 7.46 9.90 4.48
N VAL A 21 8.67 9.97 5.01
CA VAL A 21 9.30 8.90 5.80
C VAL A 21 9.79 9.50 7.10
N THR A 22 9.51 8.82 8.20
CA THR A 22 9.97 9.21 9.54
C THR A 22 10.77 8.08 10.15
N SER A 23 11.90 8.40 10.79
CA SER A 23 12.63 7.42 11.59
C SER A 23 11.89 7.21 12.91
N ILE A 24 11.70 5.95 13.28
CA ILE A 24 11.19 5.52 14.58
C ILE A 24 12.29 4.72 15.30
N GLU A 25 12.00 4.24 16.51
CA GLU A 25 12.97 3.51 17.33
C GLU A 25 13.45 2.21 16.64
N ASN A 26 14.63 1.72 17.07
CA ASN A 26 15.20 0.44 16.64
C ASN A 26 15.39 0.31 15.12
N GLU A 27 15.98 1.33 14.49
CA GLU A 27 16.31 1.35 13.04
C GLU A 27 15.10 1.12 12.12
N THR A 28 13.89 1.27 12.65
CA THR A 28 12.67 1.15 11.87
C THR A 28 12.35 2.53 11.27
N LYS A 29 11.91 2.53 10.02
CA LYS A 29 11.37 3.72 9.35
C LYS A 29 9.89 3.51 9.09
N ARG A 30 9.11 4.57 9.26
CA ARG A 30 7.69 4.61 8.92
C ARG A 30 7.48 5.45 7.67
N ALA A 31 7.03 4.80 6.61
CA ALA A 31 6.59 5.45 5.39
C ALA A 31 5.08 5.74 5.46
N PHE A 32 4.71 6.95 5.08
CA PHE A 32 3.33 7.37 4.89
C PHE A 32 3.00 7.33 3.40
N VAL A 33 2.14 6.39 2.99
CA VAL A 33 1.89 6.10 1.58
C VAL A 33 0.48 6.53 1.19
N ALA A 34 0.38 7.62 0.43
CA ALA A 34 -0.86 7.98 -0.26
C ALA A 34 -1.23 6.85 -1.23
N THR A 35 -2.45 6.35 -1.08
CA THR A 35 -2.94 5.17 -1.79
C THR A 35 -4.31 5.45 -2.37
N LYS A 36 -4.48 5.12 -3.64
CA LYS A 36 -5.77 5.18 -4.35
C LYS A 36 -6.08 3.84 -4.98
N ALA A 37 -7.32 3.40 -4.87
CA ALA A 37 -7.83 2.18 -5.47
C ALA A 37 -8.93 2.51 -6.48
N TYR A 38 -8.84 1.90 -7.66
CA TYR A 38 -9.77 2.12 -8.76
C TYR A 38 -10.26 0.79 -9.35
N THR A 39 -11.43 0.82 -9.96
CA THR A 39 -11.85 -0.18 -10.94
C THR A 39 -11.06 -0.04 -12.25
N LEU A 40 -11.19 -1.00 -13.18
CA LEU A 40 -10.53 -0.92 -14.50
C LEU A 40 -11.05 0.22 -15.39
N ASP A 41 -12.31 0.61 -15.20
CA ASP A 41 -12.95 1.77 -15.83
C ASP A 41 -12.58 3.10 -15.16
N LYS A 42 -11.62 3.08 -14.23
CA LYS A 42 -11.07 4.25 -13.51
C LYS A 42 -12.04 4.89 -12.52
N GLN A 43 -13.11 4.20 -12.11
CA GLN A 43 -13.93 4.63 -11.00
C GLN A 43 -13.13 4.52 -9.70
N LEU A 44 -13.08 5.59 -8.92
CA LEU A 44 -12.43 5.59 -7.60
C LEU A 44 -13.27 4.75 -6.63
N LEU A 45 -12.65 3.74 -6.03
CA LEU A 45 -13.24 2.89 -5.01
C LEU A 45 -12.87 3.35 -3.60
N TRP A 46 -11.62 3.77 -3.43
CA TRP A 46 -11.10 4.19 -2.13
C TRP A 46 -9.85 5.06 -2.31
N GLU A 47 -9.68 6.04 -1.42
CA GLU A 47 -8.49 6.88 -1.33
C GLU A 47 -8.16 7.11 0.14
N GLY A 48 -6.87 7.04 0.49
CA GLY A 48 -6.41 7.31 1.85
C GLY A 48 -4.91 7.11 2.00
N GLN A 49 -4.44 7.27 3.23
CA GLN A 49 -3.03 7.09 3.59
C GLN A 49 -2.85 5.76 4.32
N VAL A 50 -1.82 5.01 3.94
CA VAL A 50 -1.44 3.75 4.62
C VAL A 50 -0.06 3.92 5.21
N ARG A 51 0.06 3.70 6.52
CA ARG A 51 1.35 3.65 7.22
C ARG A 51 2.00 2.30 6.98
N VAL A 52 3.30 2.33 6.74
CA VAL A 52 4.10 1.13 6.50
C VAL A 52 5.41 1.24 7.28
N ASP A 53 5.58 0.35 8.25
CA ASP A 53 6.85 0.21 8.95
C ASP A 53 7.80 -0.67 8.13
N MET A 54 9.07 -0.28 8.11
CA MET A 54 10.11 -0.98 7.39
C MET A 54 11.39 -0.99 8.21
N ASN A 55 11.97 -2.17 8.37
CA ASN A 55 13.23 -2.43 9.09
C ASN A 55 14.00 -3.52 8.35
N GLU A 56 15.15 -3.98 8.84
CA GLU A 56 15.95 -5.03 8.18
C GLU A 56 15.14 -6.28 7.77
N PHE A 57 14.21 -6.73 8.63
CA PHE A 57 13.42 -7.95 8.44
C PHE A 57 12.36 -7.85 7.35
N GLY A 58 11.76 -6.68 7.13
CA GLY A 58 10.60 -6.64 6.25
C GLY A 58 9.94 -5.28 6.05
N ILE A 59 8.70 -5.38 5.56
CA ILE A 59 7.79 -4.27 5.23
C ILE A 59 6.43 -4.66 5.80
N PHE A 60 5.93 -3.84 6.71
CA PHE A 60 4.80 -4.13 7.58
C PHE A 60 3.77 -3.00 7.48
N PRO A 61 2.77 -3.12 6.58
CA PRO A 61 1.63 -2.21 6.55
C PRO A 61 0.83 -2.27 7.86
N PHE A 62 0.33 -1.13 8.34
CA PHE A 62 -0.43 -1.04 9.59
C PHE A 62 -1.77 -1.76 9.50
N PRO A 63 -2.06 -2.74 10.37
CA PRO A 63 -3.32 -3.47 10.33
C PRO A 63 -4.55 -2.56 10.46
N GLU A 64 -4.48 -1.54 11.31
CA GLU A 64 -5.58 -0.58 11.54
C GLU A 64 -5.94 0.16 10.27
N ASP A 65 -4.94 0.62 9.51
CA ASP A 65 -5.15 1.37 8.27
C ASP A 65 -5.81 0.46 7.22
N ILE A 66 -5.36 -0.79 7.11
CA ILE A 66 -5.94 -1.77 6.17
C ILE A 66 -7.38 -2.15 6.56
N ASN A 67 -7.65 -2.26 7.87
CA ASN A 67 -8.99 -2.55 8.37
C ASN A 67 -9.95 -1.39 8.08
N SER A 68 -9.46 -0.14 8.12
CA SER A 68 -10.23 1.07 7.80
C SER A 68 -10.61 1.23 6.32
N ILE A 69 -9.93 0.51 5.41
CA ILE A 69 -10.24 0.56 3.98
C ILE A 69 -11.66 0.06 3.74
N GLU A 70 -12.51 0.86 3.12
CA GLU A 70 -13.83 0.41 2.68
C GLU A 70 -13.69 -0.35 1.35
N GLY A 71 -14.22 -1.57 1.29
CA GLY A 71 -14.19 -2.40 0.08
C GLY A 71 -14.05 -3.89 0.36
N THR A 72 -13.97 -4.67 -0.72
CA THR A 72 -13.95 -6.14 -0.61
C THR A 72 -12.66 -6.65 0.03
N THR A 73 -12.74 -7.77 0.76
CA THR A 73 -11.56 -8.46 1.31
C THR A 73 -10.52 -8.79 0.23
N THR A 74 -10.97 -9.09 -0.99
CA THR A 74 -10.08 -9.35 -2.13
C THR A 74 -9.30 -8.10 -2.52
N MET A 75 -9.95 -6.94 -2.60
CA MET A 75 -9.28 -5.67 -2.89
C MET A 75 -8.21 -5.36 -1.84
N LYS A 76 -8.54 -5.49 -0.54
CA LYS A 76 -7.59 -5.27 0.56
C LYS A 76 -6.35 -6.17 0.45
N LYS A 77 -6.56 -7.47 0.16
CA LYS A 77 -5.47 -8.43 -0.02
C LYS A 77 -4.58 -8.11 -1.23
N MET A 78 -5.19 -7.73 -2.35
CA MET A 78 -4.45 -7.34 -3.56
C MET A 78 -3.64 -6.06 -3.32
N LEU A 79 -4.25 -5.05 -2.69
CA LEU A 79 -3.59 -3.80 -2.30
C LEU A 79 -2.35 -4.08 -1.43
N LEU A 80 -2.48 -4.94 -0.42
CA LEU A 80 -1.36 -5.33 0.45
C LEU A 80 -0.19 -5.98 -0.29
N VAL A 81 -0.47 -6.75 -1.34
CA VAL A 81 0.58 -7.38 -2.16
C VAL A 81 1.29 -6.31 -2.99
N GLU A 82 0.54 -5.46 -3.68
CA GLU A 82 1.14 -4.44 -4.53
C GLU A 82 1.83 -3.32 -3.74
N LEU A 83 1.30 -2.93 -2.58
CA LEU A 83 1.94 -1.97 -1.68
C LEU A 83 3.33 -2.45 -1.24
N ARG A 84 3.45 -3.73 -0.85
CA ARG A 84 4.75 -4.32 -0.48
C ARG A 84 5.70 -4.37 -1.67
N ARG A 85 5.21 -4.68 -2.88
CA ARG A 85 6.01 -4.65 -4.11
C ARG A 85 6.48 -3.25 -4.48
N TYR A 86 5.66 -2.24 -4.21
CA TYR A 86 6.02 -0.84 -4.41
C TYR A 86 7.14 -0.41 -3.44
N ILE A 87 7.00 -0.68 -2.13
CA ILE A 87 7.98 -0.24 -1.12
C ILE A 87 9.30 -1.02 -1.20
N LYS A 88 9.27 -2.33 -1.47
CA LYS A 88 10.47 -3.20 -1.44
C LYS A 88 11.69 -2.70 -2.22
N PRO A 89 11.60 -2.31 -3.50
CA PRO A 89 12.75 -1.80 -4.24
C PRO A 89 13.24 -0.43 -3.74
N GLN A 90 12.37 0.34 -3.08
CA GLN A 90 12.68 1.69 -2.60
C GLN A 90 13.26 1.68 -1.18
N LYS A 91 13.07 0.60 -0.41
CA LYS A 91 13.50 0.46 0.99
C LYS A 91 14.95 0.92 1.29
N PRO A 92 15.98 0.70 0.45
CA PRO A 92 17.32 1.20 0.72
C PRO A 92 17.47 2.73 0.63
N PHE A 93 16.53 3.40 -0.06
CA PHE A 93 16.56 4.84 -0.34
C PHE A 93 15.53 5.65 0.46
N LEU A 94 14.56 4.96 1.07
CA LEU A 94 13.61 5.50 2.04
C LEU A 94 14.25 5.45 3.44
#